data_AF-A0A9E6AXT9-F1
#
_entry.id   AF-A0A9E6AXT9-F1
#
_cell.length_a   1.000
_cell.length_b   1.000
_cell.length_c   1.000
_cell.angle_alpha   90.00
_cell.angle_beta   90.00
_cell.angle_gamma   90.00
#
_symmetry.space_group_name_H-M   'P 1'
#
loop_
_entity.id
_entity.type
_entity.pdbx_description
1 polymer ?
#
loop_
_entity_poly.entity_id
_entity_poly.type
_entity_poly.pdbx_seq_one_letter_code
_entity_poly.pdbx_strand_id
1 'polypeptide(L)'
;MILSSNSKNKPVVMGKNKEVIKSEDDCEIYSGCFVNAKINLWAQKNTYGKRINCELIAIQFASDGEALDGVSVSTDKAMEGFEAEGADDDFMAA
;
A
#
# COMPACT_ATOMS: atom_id res chain seq x y z
N MET A 1 20.31 -5.29 4.67
CA MET A 1 19.68 -5.28 6.01
C MET A 1 18.18 -5.20 5.81
N ILE A 2 17.38 -5.99 6.53
CA ILE A 2 15.92 -5.99 6.41
C ILE A 2 15.36 -5.61 7.77
N LEU A 3 14.43 -4.65 7.80
CA LEU A 3 13.71 -4.24 9.00
C LEU A 3 12.22 -4.47 8.77
N SER A 4 11.59 -5.28 9.61
CA SER A 4 10.14 -5.46 9.59
C SER A 4 9.49 -4.55 10.62
N SER A 5 8.54 -3.72 10.18
CA SER A 5 7.78 -2.82 11.02
C SER A 5 6.28 -3.03 10.82
N ASN A 6 5.50 -2.96 11.90
CA ASN A 6 4.04 -2.89 11.84
C ASN A 6 3.54 -1.75 12.72
N SER A 7 2.30 -1.33 12.55
CA SER A 7 1.67 -0.36 13.44
C SER A 7 0.23 -0.75 13.71
N LYS A 8 -0.26 -0.45 14.92
CA LYS A 8 -1.69 -0.63 15.25
C LYS A 8 -2.55 0.49 14.65
N ASN A 9 -2.00 1.71 14.63
CA ASN A 9 -2.64 2.87 14.06
C ASN A 9 -2.22 3.05 12.60
N LYS A 10 -3.08 3.66 11.79
CA LYS A 10 -2.73 4.02 10.41
C LYS A 10 -1.52 4.96 10.44
N PRO A 11 -0.39 4.59 9.81
CA PRO A 11 0.78 5.45 9.76
C PRO A 11 0.50 6.66 8.88
N VAL A 12 1.21 7.76 9.12
CA VAL A 12 1.10 8.95 8.28
C VAL A 12 1.83 8.69 6.96
N VAL A 13 1.11 8.82 5.85
CA VAL A 13 1.68 8.66 4.51
C VAL A 13 1.82 10.03 3.88
N MET A 14 3.02 10.33 3.37
CA MET A 14 3.30 11.59 2.67
C MET A 14 3.77 11.35 1.24
N GLY A 15 3.23 12.16 0.32
CA GLY A 15 3.58 12.15 -1.10
C GLY A 15 4.91 12.86 -1.41
N LYS A 16 5.20 12.98 -2.71
CA LYS A 16 6.40 13.67 -3.23
C LYS A 16 6.51 15.13 -2.76
N ASN A 17 5.40 15.83 -2.59
CA ASN A 17 5.38 17.26 -2.23
C ASN A 17 5.23 17.51 -0.72
N LYS A 18 5.39 16.47 0.13
CA LYS A 18 5.19 16.53 1.59
C LYS A 18 3.74 16.82 2.01
N GLU A 19 2.80 16.58 1.12
CA GLU A 19 1.39 16.52 1.40
C GLU A 19 1.04 15.22 2.13
N VAL A 20 0.13 15.30 3.10
CA VAL A 20 -0.39 14.10 3.76
C VAL A 20 -1.46 13.48 2.87
N ILE A 21 -1.21 12.26 2.43
CA ILE A 21 -2.12 11.47 1.60
C ILE A 21 -3.21 10.89 2.51
N LYS A 22 -4.48 11.17 2.17
CA LYS A 22 -5.64 10.77 2.98
C LYS A 22 -6.38 9.57 2.38
N SER A 23 -6.54 9.55 1.06
CA SER A 23 -7.11 8.40 0.34
C SER A 23 -6.03 7.40 -0.02
N GLU A 24 -6.40 6.13 -0.13
CA GLU A 24 -5.49 5.08 -0.61
C GLU A 24 -5.28 5.15 -2.12
N ASP A 25 -6.27 5.68 -2.86
CA ASP A 25 -6.21 5.84 -4.32
C ASP A 25 -5.12 6.83 -4.77
N ASP A 26 -4.80 7.82 -3.93
CA ASP A 26 -3.79 8.84 -4.20
C ASP A 26 -2.39 8.42 -3.71
N CYS A 27 -2.23 7.17 -3.23
CA CYS A 27 -0.99 6.70 -2.63
C CYS A 27 0.04 6.32 -3.69
N GLU A 28 1.04 7.19 -3.90
CA GLU A 28 2.16 6.95 -4.82
C GLU A 28 3.17 5.90 -4.34
N ILE A 29 2.98 5.32 -3.15
CA ILE A 29 3.90 4.37 -2.54
C ILE A 29 3.58 2.95 -3.01
N TYR A 30 4.54 2.31 -3.66
CA TYR A 30 4.45 0.93 -4.15
C TYR A 30 5.64 0.07 -3.72
N SER A 31 5.50 -1.26 -3.83
CA SER A 31 6.59 -2.19 -3.53
C SER A 31 7.75 -2.00 -4.49
N GLY A 32 8.90 -1.53 -3.99
CA GLY A 32 10.08 -1.24 -4.80
C GLY A 32 10.45 0.25 -4.91
N CYS A 33 9.56 1.16 -4.51
CA CYS A 33 9.92 2.56 -4.37
C CYS A 33 10.84 2.82 -3.18
N PHE A 34 11.59 3.92 -3.23
CA PHE A 34 12.41 4.38 -2.12
C PHE A 34 11.64 5.37 -1.25
N VAL A 35 11.76 5.22 0.07
CA VAL A 35 11.01 6.01 1.04
C VAL A 35 11.89 6.49 2.20
N ASN A 36 11.52 7.63 2.77
CA ASN A 36 11.98 8.04 4.09
C ASN A 36 11.00 7.51 5.14
N ALA A 37 11.45 6.63 6.03
CA ALA A 37 10.60 6.02 7.06
C ALA A 37 10.94 6.58 8.46
N LYS A 38 9.91 6.91 9.23
CA LYS A 38 10.01 7.15 10.68
C LYS A 38 9.52 5.93 11.43
N ILE A 39 10.40 5.39 12.25
CA ILE A 39 10.16 4.18 13.02
C ILE A 39 10.41 4.41 14.51
N ASN A 40 9.73 3.64 15.35
CA ASN A 40 9.97 3.60 16.78
C ASN A 40 10.34 2.18 17.21
N LEU A 41 11.46 2.04 17.93
CA LEU A 41 11.89 0.75 18.44
C LEU A 41 11.35 0.56 19.85
N TRP A 42 10.78 -0.61 20.12
CA TRP A 42 10.24 -0.92 21.43
C TRP A 42 10.50 -2.37 21.83
N ALA A 43 10.72 -2.57 23.13
CA ALA A 43 10.97 -3.89 23.68
C ALA A 43 9.64 -4.59 24.00
N GLN A 44 9.42 -5.75 23.39
CA GLN A 44 8.34 -6.67 23.75
C GLN A 44 8.84 -7.66 24.79
N LYS A 45 8.07 -7.83 25.87
CA LYS A 45 8.18 -8.94 26.81
C LYS A 45 6.78 -9.44 27.16
N ASN A 46 6.36 -10.54 26.56
CA ASN A 46 5.09 -11.20 26.86
C ASN A 46 5.23 -12.73 26.77
N THR A 47 4.11 -13.45 26.88
CA THR A 47 4.06 -14.92 26.80
C THR A 47 4.58 -15.48 25.47
N TYR A 48 4.56 -14.69 24.40
CA TYR A 48 5.06 -15.06 23.07
C TYR A 48 6.57 -14.78 22.88
N GLY A 49 7.26 -14.36 23.94
CA GLY A 49 8.71 -14.18 23.98
C GLY A 49 9.17 -12.73 24.19
N LYS A 50 10.49 -12.55 24.06
CA LYS A 50 11.18 -11.26 24.17
C LYS A 50 11.73 -10.86 22.81
N ARG A 51 11.36 -9.69 22.29
CA ARG A 51 11.83 -9.18 20.99
C ARG A 51 12.03 -7.67 21.06
N ILE A 52 12.87 -7.13 20.19
CA ILE A 52 12.85 -5.70 19.86
C ILE A 52 12.03 -5.59 18.59
N ASN A 53 10.89 -4.93 18.70
CA ASN A 53 10.01 -4.69 17.58
C ASN A 53 10.20 -3.29 17.04
N CYS A 54 9.70 -3.09 15.82
CA CYS A 54 9.71 -1.82 15.15
C CYS A 54 8.27 -1.41 14.86
N GLU A 55 7.87 -0.24 15.35
CA GLU A 55 6.61 0.38 15.02
C GLU A 55 6.78 1.38 13.88
N LEU A 56 5.91 1.31 12.88
CA LEU A 56 5.90 2.25 11.77
C LEU A 56 5.10 3.51 12.12
N ILE A 57 5.72 4.68 12.11
CA ILE A 57 5.05 5.94 12.46
C ILE A 57 4.61 6.69 11.20
N ALA A 58 5.52 6.87 10.26
CA ALA A 58 5.25 7.62 9.04
C ALA A 58 6.16 7.16 7.89
N ILE A 59 5.66 7.28 6.67
CA ILE A 59 6.40 7.03 5.44
C ILE A 59 6.23 8.23 4.53
N GLN A 60 7.33 8.67 3.93
CA GLN A 60 7.33 9.68 2.87
C GLN A 60 7.96 9.10 1.61
N PHE A 61 7.30 9.27 0.47
CA PHE A 61 7.88 8.94 -0.83
C PHE A 61 9.19 9.73 -1.06
N ALA A 62 10.27 9.04 -1.42
CA ALA A 62 11.57 9.67 -1.70
C ALA A 62 11.90 9.64 -3.20
N SER A 63 11.85 8.47 -3.84
CA SER A 63 12.10 8.33 -5.28
C SER A 63 11.51 7.05 -5.85
N ASP A 64 11.27 7.06 -7.16
CA ASP A 64 10.86 5.89 -7.91
C ASP A 64 11.97 4.84 -7.98
N GLY A 65 11.58 3.56 -7.98
CA GLY A 65 12.47 2.41 -8.05
C GLY A 65 11.88 1.29 -8.92
N GLU A 66 12.60 0.18 -9.06
CA GLU A 66 12.08 -0.98 -9.79
C GLU A 66 11.00 -1.66 -8.96
N ALA A 67 9.81 -1.85 -9.53
CA ALA A 67 8.71 -2.51 -8.86
C ALA A 67 9.07 -3.97 -8.56
N LEU A 68 9.05 -4.36 -7.29
CA LEU A 68 9.56 -5.64 -6.83
C LEU A 68 8.53 -6.78 -6.90
N ASP A 69 7.27 -6.50 -7.24
CA ASP A 69 6.24 -7.54 -7.37
C ASP A 69 5.14 -7.15 -8.39
N GLY A 70 4.72 -8.11 -9.20
CA GLY A 70 3.82 -7.97 -10.35
C GLY A 70 2.33 -7.87 -9.98
N VAL A 71 1.99 -7.30 -8.83
CA VAL A 71 0.61 -7.23 -8.31
C VAL A 71 0.01 -5.82 -8.39
N SER A 72 0.79 -4.78 -8.71
CA SER A 72 0.20 -3.49 -9.08
C SER A 72 -0.18 -3.51 -10.56
N VAL A 73 -1.34 -4.08 -10.85
CA VAL A 73 -2.02 -3.80 -12.12
C VAL A 73 -2.48 -2.34 -12.02
N SER A 74 -2.01 -1.47 -12.92
CA SER A 74 -2.55 -0.10 -12.99
C SER A 74 -4.06 -0.19 -13.21
N THR A 75 -4.83 0.77 -12.69
CA THR A 75 -6.29 0.78 -12.85
C THR A 75 -6.71 0.56 -14.31
N ASP A 76 -5.98 1.16 -15.25
CA ASP A 76 -6.19 0.98 -16.69
C ASP A 76 -6.03 -0.48 -17.15
N LYS A 77 -4.96 -1.17 -16.69
CA LYS A 77 -4.73 -2.59 -17.01
C LYS A 77 -5.69 -3.51 -16.26
N ALA A 78 -6.23 -3.08 -15.12
CA ALA A 78 -7.20 -3.85 -14.35
C ALA A 78 -8.59 -3.77 -14.97
N MET A 79 -8.89 -2.68 -15.70
CA MET A 79 -10.14 -2.50 -16.44
C MET A 79 -10.11 -3.17 -17.82
N GLU A 80 -8.93 -3.47 -18.36
CA GLU A 80 -8.76 -4.16 -19.64
C GLU A 80 -9.40 -5.57 -19.59
N GLY A 81 -10.48 -5.78 -20.36
CA GLY A 81 -11.22 -7.06 -20.42
C GLY A 81 -12.54 -7.12 -19.65
N PHE A 82 -12.94 -6.05 -18.95
CA PHE A 82 -14.26 -5.91 -18.32
C PHE A 82 -15.25 -5.12 -19.21
N GLU A 83 -15.27 -5.39 -20.51
CA GLU A 83 -16.28 -4.81 -21.38
C GLU A 83 -17.66 -5.34 -20.97
N ALA A 84 -18.59 -4.44 -20.65
CA ALA A 84 -19.97 -4.80 -20.41
C ALA A 84 -20.57 -5.25 -21.75
N GLU A 85 -20.58 -6.57 -21.99
CA GLU A 85 -21.43 -7.11 -23.04
C GLU A 85 -22.87 -6.66 -22.75
N GLY A 86 -23.45 -5.96 -23.72
CA GLY A 86 -24.77 -5.38 -23.62
C GLY A 86 -25.76 -6.39 -23.07
N ALA A 87 -26.55 -5.94 -22.08
CA ALA A 87 -27.77 -6.63 -21.72
C ALA A 87 -28.67 -6.66 -22.96
N ASP A 88 -28.56 -7.72 -23.75
CA ASP A 88 -29.52 -8.01 -24.80
C ASP A 88 -30.85 -8.32 -24.09
N ASP A 89 -31.79 -7.39 -24.26
CA ASP A 89 -33.17 -7.33 -23.77
C ASP A 89 -34.06 -8.51 -24.30
N ASP A 90 -33.53 -9.73 -24.44
CA ASP A 90 -34.19 -10.85 -25.13
C ASP A 90 -34.74 -11.95 -24.19
N PHE A 91 -34.69 -11.76 -22.86
CA PHE A 91 -35.21 -12.76 -21.88
C PHE A 91 -36.70 -12.61 -21.51
N MET A 92 -37.45 -11.65 -22.07
CA MET A 92 -38.86 -11.41 -21.68
C MET A 92 -39.91 -11.70 -22.77
N ALA A 93 -39.61 -12.61 -23.71
CA ALA A 93 -40.62 -13.12 -24.64
C ALA A 93 -40.61 -14.66 -24.73
N ALA A 94 -41.15 -15.32 -23.70
CA ALA A 94 -41.72 -16.67 -23.81
C ALA A 94 -42.78 -16.92 -22.72
#